data_AF-A0A6I4HQC9-F1
#
_entry.id   AF-A0A6I4HQC9-F1
#
_cell.length_a   1.000
_cell.length_b   1.000
_cell.length_c   1.000
_cell.angle_alpha   90.00
_cell.angle_beta   90.00
_cell.angle_gamma   90.00
#
_symmetry.space_group_name_H-M   'P 1'
#
loop_
_entity.id
_entity.type
_entity.pdbx_description
1 polymer ?
#
loop_
_entity_poly.entity_id
_entity_poly.type
_entity_poly.pdbx_seq_one_letter_code
_entity_poly.pdbx_strand_id
1 'polypeptide(L)'
;MNKYFAEFLGTFWLVFGGCGSAVLAAAFPELGIGFAGVALAFGLTVLTGAYALGHISGGHFNPAVSVGLWVGGRFDVKDLIPYIVAQVVGATAAAFVLYIIAQGQAGFSGVGGFATNGFGDLSPNKFGLGSAFIIEVVLTAFFLIIILGATDRRAPAGFAPIAIGLGLTLIHLISIPV
;
A
#
# COMPACT_ATOMS: atom_id res chain seq x y z
N MET A 1 -3.22 20.94 9.21
CA MET A 1 -3.56 19.94 8.17
C MET A 1 -4.81 19.19 8.60
N ASN A 2 -5.78 18.96 7.72
CA ASN A 2 -6.98 18.17 8.07
C ASN A 2 -6.75 16.67 7.77
N LYS A 3 -7.61 15.81 8.34
CA LYS A 3 -7.49 14.35 8.23
C LYS A 3 -7.58 13.81 6.80
N TYR A 4 -8.39 14.43 5.94
CA TYR A 4 -8.54 13.99 4.54
C TYR A 4 -7.28 14.29 3.71
N PHE A 5 -6.64 15.43 3.93
CA PHE A 5 -5.39 15.75 3.26
C PHE A 5 -4.23 14.88 3.76
N ALA A 6 -4.23 14.50 5.04
CA ALA A 6 -3.29 13.52 5.57
C ALA A 6 -3.45 12.14 4.89
N GLU A 7 -4.69 11.67 4.68
CA GLU A 7 -4.95 10.44 3.93
C GLU A 7 -4.53 10.54 2.46
N PHE A 8 -4.81 11.67 1.80
CA PHE A 8 -4.32 11.93 0.44
C PHE A 8 -2.80 11.81 0.34
N LEU A 9 -2.06 12.50 1.23
CA LEU A 9 -0.59 12.48 1.22
C LEU A 9 -0.02 11.10 1.56
N GLY A 10 -0.62 10.39 2.51
CA GLY A 10 -0.15 9.07 2.89
C GLY A 10 -0.41 8.02 1.82
N THR A 11 -1.57 8.04 1.15
CA THR A 11 -1.81 7.13 0.01
C THR A 11 -1.00 7.53 -1.21
N PHE A 12 -0.78 8.83 -1.45
CA PHE A 12 0.19 9.29 -2.45
C PHE A 12 1.57 8.68 -2.17
N TRP A 13 2.05 8.78 -0.93
CA TRP A 13 3.36 8.24 -0.54
C TRP A 13 3.44 6.72 -0.71
N LEU A 14 2.37 6.01 -0.36
CA LEU A 14 2.26 4.56 -0.54
C LEU A 14 2.41 4.16 -2.01
N VAL A 15 1.63 4.77 -2.90
CA VAL A 15 1.65 4.44 -4.34
C VAL A 15 2.95 4.91 -4.97
N PHE A 16 3.40 6.12 -4.67
CA PHE A 16 4.63 6.66 -5.25
C PHE A 16 5.86 5.86 -4.84
N GLY A 17 6.00 5.51 -3.56
CA GLY A 17 7.13 4.73 -3.05
C GLY A 17 7.08 3.26 -3.46
N GLY A 18 5.95 2.59 -3.22
CA GLY A 18 5.75 1.18 -3.53
C GLY A 18 5.81 0.90 -5.03
N CYS A 19 4.86 1.44 -5.80
CA CYS A 19 4.81 1.26 -7.25
C CYS A 19 6.03 1.90 -7.94
N GLY A 20 6.54 3.04 -7.45
CA GLY A 20 7.73 3.66 -8.00
C GLY A 20 8.97 2.78 -7.86
N SER A 21 9.17 2.14 -6.71
CA SER A 21 10.27 1.17 -6.54
C SER A 21 10.16 -0.02 -7.50
N ALA A 22 8.94 -0.50 -7.75
CA ALA A 22 8.67 -1.59 -8.68
C ALA A 22 8.97 -1.19 -10.13
N VAL A 23 8.48 -0.02 -10.56
CA VAL A 23 8.63 0.46 -11.94
C VAL A 23 10.06 0.89 -12.24
N LEU A 24 10.73 1.56 -11.30
CA LEU A 24 12.00 2.25 -11.57
C LEU A 24 13.23 1.43 -11.17
N ALA A 25 13.13 0.52 -10.20
CA ALA A 25 14.31 -0.10 -9.58
C ALA A 25 14.26 -1.63 -9.48
N ALA A 26 13.10 -2.28 -9.56
CA ALA A 26 13.00 -3.73 -9.31
C ALA A 26 13.87 -4.57 -10.25
N ALA A 27 13.90 -4.21 -11.54
CA ALA A 27 14.61 -4.94 -12.59
C ALA A 27 15.79 -4.15 -13.18
N PHE A 28 16.39 -3.24 -12.41
CA PHE A 28 17.58 -2.52 -12.86
C PHE A 28 18.73 -3.53 -13.15
N PRO A 29 19.48 -3.40 -14.27
CA PRO A 29 20.52 -4.36 -14.63
C PRO A 29 21.56 -4.54 -13.50
N GLU A 30 21.79 -5.79 -13.10
CA GLU A 30 22.74 -6.22 -12.05
C GLU A 30 22.48 -5.71 -10.61
N LEU A 31 21.80 -4.57 -10.44
CA LEU A 31 21.59 -3.89 -9.15
C LEU A 31 20.11 -3.73 -8.77
N GLY A 32 19.22 -4.42 -9.49
CA GLY A 32 17.79 -4.37 -9.25
C GLY A 32 17.41 -4.80 -7.84
N ILE A 33 16.43 -4.13 -7.25
CA ILE A 33 16.02 -4.41 -5.86
C ILE A 33 15.14 -5.67 -5.73
N GLY A 34 14.65 -6.21 -6.85
CA GLY A 34 13.78 -7.39 -6.90
C GLY A 34 12.50 -7.26 -6.08
N PHE A 35 11.81 -8.39 -5.88
CA PHE A 35 10.57 -8.41 -5.10
C PHE A 35 10.78 -8.07 -3.62
N ALA A 36 11.92 -8.47 -3.05
CA ALA A 36 12.23 -8.18 -1.65
C ALA A 36 12.37 -6.67 -1.38
N GLY A 37 13.03 -5.94 -2.27
CA GLY A 37 13.16 -4.48 -2.15
C GLY A 37 11.84 -3.76 -2.38
N VAL A 38 11.01 -4.22 -3.33
CA VAL A 38 9.65 -3.68 -3.54
C VAL A 38 8.79 -3.88 -2.29
N ALA A 39 8.80 -5.08 -1.71
CA ALA A 39 8.07 -5.37 -0.49
C ALA A 39 8.50 -4.46 0.67
N LEU A 40 9.81 -4.27 0.84
CA LEU A 40 10.34 -3.35 1.84
C LEU A 40 9.88 -1.90 1.57
N ALA A 41 9.91 -1.44 0.33
CA ALA A 41 9.46 -0.10 -0.03
C ALA A 41 8.00 0.14 0.36
N PHE A 42 7.08 -0.78 0.01
CA PHE A 42 5.67 -0.68 0.41
C PHE A 42 5.52 -0.59 1.94
N GLY A 43 6.16 -1.47 2.70
CA GLY A 43 6.04 -1.42 4.15
C GLY A 43 6.64 -0.15 4.77
N LEU A 44 7.76 0.35 4.24
CA LEU A 44 8.37 1.60 4.68
C LEU A 44 7.47 2.81 4.40
N THR A 45 6.75 2.85 3.28
CA THR A 45 5.82 3.96 3.01
C THR A 45 4.72 4.04 4.07
N VAL A 46 4.16 2.91 4.49
CA VAL A 46 3.15 2.86 5.54
C VAL A 46 3.76 3.16 6.91
N LEU A 47 4.92 2.60 7.24
CA LEU A 47 5.61 2.87 8.51
C LEU A 47 5.87 4.37 8.68
N THR A 48 6.51 4.98 7.68
CA THR A 48 6.90 6.39 7.72
C THR A 48 5.69 7.31 7.62
N GLY A 49 4.74 7.01 6.74
CA GLY A 49 3.48 7.74 6.62
C GLY A 49 2.67 7.71 7.92
N ALA A 50 2.59 6.55 8.58
CA ALA A 50 1.84 6.41 9.83
C ALA A 50 2.52 7.16 11.00
N TYR A 51 3.85 7.18 11.08
CA TYR A 51 4.54 8.04 12.05
C TYR A 51 4.32 9.53 11.77
N ALA A 52 4.37 9.94 10.50
CA ALA A 52 4.28 11.35 10.11
C ALA A 52 2.85 11.92 10.15
N LEU A 53 1.85 11.10 9.82
CA LEU A 53 0.47 11.56 9.56
C LEU A 53 -0.58 10.82 10.39
N GLY A 54 -0.23 9.69 11.00
CA GLY A 54 -1.17 8.83 11.74
C GLY A 54 -1.83 9.53 12.92
N HIS A 55 -1.11 10.43 13.59
CA HIS A 55 -1.69 11.24 14.68
C HIS A 55 -2.71 12.29 14.22
N ILE A 56 -2.90 12.49 12.91
CA ILE A 56 -3.85 13.45 12.31
C ILE A 56 -5.09 12.74 11.82
N SER A 57 -4.95 11.64 11.07
CA SER A 57 -6.08 10.94 10.43
C SER A 57 -6.34 9.53 10.96
N GLY A 58 -5.45 8.96 11.76
CA GLY A 58 -5.38 7.52 12.03
C GLY A 58 -4.47 6.77 11.04
N GLY A 59 -4.08 7.40 9.93
CA GLY A 59 -3.11 6.88 8.96
C GLY A 59 -3.56 5.59 8.29
N HIS A 60 -4.76 5.57 7.70
CA HIS A 60 -5.29 4.36 7.08
C HIS A 60 -4.62 4.08 5.74
N PHE A 61 -4.53 5.12 4.91
CA PHE A 61 -3.94 5.16 3.57
C PHE A 61 -4.48 4.11 2.59
N ASN A 62 -5.57 3.43 2.95
CA ASN A 62 -6.10 2.27 2.27
C ASN A 62 -7.63 2.15 2.53
N PRO A 63 -8.45 2.02 1.48
CA PRO A 63 -9.89 1.81 1.59
C PRO A 63 -10.28 0.57 2.41
N ALA A 64 -9.62 -0.57 2.21
CA ALA A 64 -9.88 -1.81 2.94
C ALA A 64 -9.59 -1.67 4.43
N VAL A 65 -8.54 -0.91 4.80
CA VAL A 65 -8.25 -0.56 6.20
C VAL A 65 -9.37 0.30 6.78
N SER A 66 -9.81 1.33 6.04
CA SER A 66 -10.89 2.22 6.50
C SER A 66 -12.20 1.47 6.72
N VAL A 67 -12.56 0.58 5.80
CA VAL A 67 -13.74 -0.30 5.92
C VAL A 67 -13.57 -1.27 7.09
N GLY A 68 -12.42 -1.93 7.20
CA GLY A 68 -12.18 -2.91 8.27
C GLY A 68 -12.17 -2.28 9.67
N LEU A 69 -11.63 -1.07 9.82
CA LEU A 69 -11.70 -0.32 11.08
C LEU A 69 -13.12 0.13 11.40
N TRP A 70 -13.92 0.51 10.40
CA TRP A 70 -15.34 0.80 10.59
C TRP A 70 -16.10 -0.45 11.07
N VAL A 71 -15.94 -1.59 10.39
CA VAL A 71 -16.54 -2.87 10.80
C VAL A 71 -16.08 -3.29 12.20
N GLY A 72 -14.80 -3.03 12.53
CA GLY A 72 -14.22 -3.27 13.86
C GLY A 72 -14.65 -2.27 14.94
N GLY A 73 -15.54 -1.31 14.64
CA GLY A 73 -16.03 -0.31 15.59
C GLY A 73 -14.97 0.73 16.01
N ARG A 74 -13.92 0.91 15.21
CA ARG A 74 -12.79 1.83 15.48
C ARG A 74 -12.81 3.09 14.63
N PHE A 75 -13.79 3.25 13.74
CA PHE A 75 -13.86 4.38 12.81
C PHE A 75 -15.30 4.81 12.53
N ASP A 76 -15.53 6.13 12.44
CA ASP A 76 -16.87 6.70 12.20
C ASP A 76 -17.27 6.52 10.73
N VAL A 77 -18.47 5.97 10.51
CA VAL A 77 -19.03 5.76 9.18
C VAL A 77 -19.14 7.04 8.35
N LYS A 78 -19.32 8.20 9.00
CA LYS A 78 -19.41 9.51 8.33
C LYS A 78 -18.13 9.89 7.61
N ASP A 79 -16.99 9.39 8.08
CA ASP A 79 -15.68 9.68 7.51
C ASP A 79 -15.25 8.64 6.46
N LEU A 80 -15.97 7.52 6.33
CA LEU A 80 -15.60 6.41 5.47
C LEU A 80 -15.46 6.80 4.00
N ILE A 81 -16.53 7.35 3.41
CA ILE A 81 -16.50 7.76 2.00
C ILE A 81 -15.50 8.90 1.75
N PRO A 82 -15.45 9.97 2.57
CA PRO A 82 -14.42 11.01 2.42
C PRO A 82 -12.98 10.48 2.47
N TYR A 83 -12.67 9.51 3.34
CA TYR A 83 -11.35 8.88 3.40
C TYR A 83 -11.04 8.13 2.12
N ILE A 84 -11.97 7.29 1.65
CA ILE A 84 -11.79 6.51 0.42
C ILE A 84 -11.55 7.43 -0.78
N VAL A 85 -12.32 8.52 -0.89
CA VAL A 85 -12.12 9.51 -1.97
C VAL A 85 -10.75 10.14 -1.88
N ALA A 86 -10.32 10.60 -0.70
CA ALA A 86 -9.01 11.20 -0.52
C ALA A 86 -7.86 10.23 -0.86
N GLN A 87 -7.98 8.97 -0.44
CA GLN A 87 -7.01 7.91 -0.72
C GLN A 87 -6.93 7.63 -2.23
N VAL A 88 -8.06 7.44 -2.90
CA VAL A 88 -8.10 7.17 -4.36
C VAL A 88 -7.51 8.35 -5.13
N VAL A 89 -7.88 9.59 -4.80
CA VAL A 89 -7.32 10.78 -5.45
C VAL A 89 -5.81 10.89 -5.21
N GLY A 90 -5.33 10.56 -4.01
CA GLY A 90 -3.90 10.49 -3.68
C GLY A 90 -3.15 9.44 -4.50
N ALA A 91 -3.70 8.22 -4.59
CA ALA A 91 -3.17 7.14 -5.40
C ALA A 91 -3.06 7.53 -6.89
N THR A 92 -4.12 8.12 -7.46
CA THR A 92 -4.14 8.56 -8.85
C THR A 92 -3.11 9.65 -9.12
N ALA A 93 -2.99 10.64 -8.22
CA ALA A 93 -1.99 11.70 -8.35
C ALA A 93 -0.56 11.12 -8.29
N ALA A 94 -0.27 10.18 -7.39
CA ALA A 94 1.02 9.51 -7.31
C ALA A 94 1.35 8.72 -8.58
N ALA A 95 0.40 7.96 -9.10
CA ALA A 95 0.57 7.21 -10.35
C ALA A 95 0.82 8.15 -11.54
N PHE A 96 0.14 9.30 -11.61
CA PHE A 96 0.36 10.30 -12.65
C PHE A 96 1.77 10.91 -12.58
N VAL A 97 2.23 11.28 -11.39
CA VAL A 97 3.61 11.79 -11.20
C VAL A 97 4.64 10.72 -11.56
N LEU A 98 4.43 9.47 -11.13
CA LEU A 98 5.31 8.35 -11.47
C LEU A 98 5.35 8.10 -12.99
N TYR A 99 4.21 8.20 -13.67
CA TYR A 99 4.13 8.05 -15.12
C TYR A 99 4.97 9.10 -15.85
N ILE A 100 4.86 10.38 -15.46
CA ILE A 100 5.68 11.46 -16.03
C ILE A 100 7.17 11.18 -15.82
N ILE A 101 7.58 10.70 -14.64
CA ILE A 101 8.97 10.36 -14.35
C ILE A 101 9.45 9.20 -15.23
N ALA A 102 8.66 8.13 -15.35
CA ALA A 102 9.00 6.95 -16.14
C ALA A 102 9.17 7.28 -17.64
N GLN A 103 8.37 8.21 -18.17
CA GLN A 103 8.53 8.70 -19.56
C GLN A 103 9.87 9.40 -19.82
N GLY A 104 10.54 9.88 -18.77
CA GLY A 104 11.86 10.52 -18.87
C GLY A 104 13.02 9.53 -19.09
N GLN A 105 12.78 8.21 -19.02
CA GLN A 105 13.82 7.21 -19.23
C GLN A 105 14.29 7.21 -20.70
N ALA A 106 15.61 7.19 -20.92
CA ALA A 106 16.17 7.07 -22.26
C ALA A 106 15.72 5.76 -22.92
N GLY A 107 15.16 5.85 -24.13
CA GLY A 107 14.63 4.69 -24.86
C GLY A 107 13.29 4.17 -24.32
N PHE A 108 12.52 4.99 -23.60
CA PHE A 108 11.19 4.64 -23.11
C PHE A 108 10.28 4.08 -24.23
N SER A 109 9.84 2.84 -24.05
CA SER A 109 8.97 2.12 -25.00
C SER A 109 7.56 1.87 -24.45
N GLY A 110 7.25 2.40 -23.27
CA GLY A 110 6.01 2.18 -22.54
C GLY A 110 6.25 1.77 -21.09
N VAL A 111 5.16 1.69 -20.31
CA VAL A 111 5.21 1.34 -18.88
C VAL A 111 4.96 -0.15 -18.59
N GLY A 112 4.77 -0.97 -19.63
CA GLY A 112 4.38 -2.38 -19.46
C GLY A 112 3.12 -2.51 -18.59
N GLY A 113 3.17 -3.38 -17.59
CA GLY A 113 2.08 -3.54 -16.61
C GLY A 113 2.00 -2.42 -15.55
N PHE A 114 2.99 -1.51 -15.49
CA PHE A 114 3.02 -0.35 -14.59
C PHE A 114 2.69 -0.67 -13.11
N ALA A 115 3.22 -1.78 -12.61
CA ALA A 115 2.95 -2.30 -11.26
C ALA A 115 1.44 -2.50 -10.93
N THR A 116 0.62 -2.77 -11.95
CA THR A 116 -0.80 -3.07 -11.78
C THR A 116 -0.98 -4.51 -11.29
N ASN A 117 -1.91 -4.71 -10.35
CA ASN A 117 -2.28 -6.05 -9.88
C ASN A 117 -3.07 -6.83 -10.94
N GLY A 118 -2.99 -8.15 -10.94
CA GLY A 118 -3.70 -8.98 -11.91
C GLY A 118 -3.74 -10.47 -11.53
N PHE A 119 -4.64 -11.22 -12.15
CA PHE A 119 -4.77 -12.67 -12.01
C PHE A 119 -4.76 -13.34 -13.40
N GLY A 120 -4.62 -14.66 -13.43
CA GLY A 120 -4.52 -15.44 -14.67
C GLY A 120 -3.34 -14.98 -15.51
N ASP A 121 -3.59 -14.62 -16.77
CA ASP A 121 -2.54 -14.13 -17.67
C ASP A 121 -1.88 -12.83 -17.20
N LEU A 122 -2.51 -12.08 -16.30
CA LEU A 122 -1.97 -10.85 -15.72
C LEU A 122 -1.23 -11.08 -14.39
N SER A 123 -1.34 -12.27 -13.77
CA SER A 123 -0.53 -12.62 -12.59
C SER A 123 0.94 -12.81 -13.00
N PRO A 124 1.92 -12.32 -12.21
CA PRO A 124 3.34 -12.48 -12.53
C PRO A 124 3.75 -13.94 -12.72
N ASN A 125 3.21 -14.85 -11.91
CA ASN A 125 3.45 -16.28 -12.01
C ASN A 125 2.21 -17.09 -12.42
N LYS A 126 1.26 -16.43 -13.12
CA LYS A 126 0.10 -17.04 -13.78
C LYS A 126 -0.88 -17.78 -12.86
N PHE A 127 -1.01 -17.34 -11.61
CA PHE A 127 -2.03 -17.89 -10.71
C PHE A 127 -3.43 -17.47 -11.15
N GLY A 128 -4.37 -18.42 -11.15
CA GLY A 128 -5.76 -18.16 -11.53
C GLY A 128 -6.54 -17.32 -10.52
N LEU A 129 -7.73 -16.87 -10.91
CA LEU A 129 -8.60 -16.01 -10.09
C LEU A 129 -8.88 -16.58 -8.69
N GLY A 130 -9.07 -17.90 -8.56
CA GLY A 130 -9.32 -18.53 -7.26
C GLY A 130 -8.16 -18.37 -6.28
N SER A 131 -6.92 -18.54 -6.74
CA SER A 131 -5.72 -18.34 -5.92
C SER A 131 -5.55 -16.88 -5.52
N ALA A 132 -5.69 -15.96 -6.47
CA ALA A 132 -5.62 -14.52 -6.23
C ALA A 132 -6.69 -14.05 -5.22
N PHE A 133 -7.93 -14.54 -5.34
CA PHE A 133 -8.99 -14.21 -4.38
C PHE A 133 -8.67 -14.69 -2.97
N ILE A 134 -8.25 -15.95 -2.81
CA ILE A 134 -7.98 -16.53 -1.49
C ILE A 134 -6.83 -15.80 -0.80
N ILE A 135 -5.72 -15.55 -1.51
CA ILE A 135 -4.55 -14.91 -0.92
C ILE A 135 -4.85 -13.46 -0.50
N GLU A 136 -5.57 -12.69 -1.33
CA GLU A 136 -5.92 -11.30 -1.03
C GLU A 136 -6.87 -11.21 0.18
N VAL A 137 -7.86 -12.12 0.27
CA VAL A 137 -8.77 -12.18 1.43
C VAL A 137 -8.01 -12.51 2.72
N VAL A 138 -7.17 -13.54 2.69
CA VAL A 138 -6.41 -13.98 3.87
C VAL A 138 -5.45 -12.88 4.32
N LEU A 139 -4.63 -12.35 3.42
CA LEU A 139 -3.62 -11.35 3.77
C LEU A 139 -4.24 -10.04 4.23
N THR A 140 -5.34 -9.59 3.61
CA THR A 140 -6.06 -8.38 4.06
C THR A 140 -6.69 -8.60 5.44
N ALA A 141 -7.25 -9.78 5.72
CA ALA A 141 -7.79 -10.10 7.05
C ALA A 141 -6.69 -10.07 8.12
N PHE A 142 -5.53 -10.68 7.86
CA PHE A 142 -4.39 -10.61 8.78
C PHE A 142 -3.84 -9.19 8.93
N PHE A 143 -3.84 -8.39 7.87
CA PHE A 143 -3.44 -6.99 7.96
C PHE A 143 -4.34 -6.20 8.91
N LEU A 144 -5.66 -6.38 8.80
CA LEU A 144 -6.62 -5.78 9.71
C LEU A 144 -6.44 -6.27 11.16
N ILE A 145 -6.15 -7.56 11.37
CA ILE A 145 -5.85 -8.10 12.70
C ILE A 145 -4.60 -7.44 13.29
N ILE A 146 -3.53 -7.28 12.50
CA ILE A 146 -2.29 -6.60 12.92
C ILE A 146 -2.61 -5.16 13.32
N ILE A 147 -3.36 -4.42 12.49
CA ILE A 147 -3.73 -3.02 12.77
C ILE A 147 -4.55 -2.92 14.05
N LEU A 148 -5.62 -3.70 14.18
CA LEU A 148 -6.52 -3.68 15.35
C LEU A 148 -5.79 -4.10 16.63
N GLY A 149 -4.91 -5.10 16.55
CA GLY A 149 -4.12 -5.58 17.69
C GLY A 149 -3.05 -4.57 18.12
N ALA A 150 -2.29 -4.04 17.16
CA ALA A 150 -1.19 -3.11 17.44
C ALA A 150 -1.67 -1.73 17.94
N THR A 151 -2.94 -1.37 17.65
CA THR A 151 -3.59 -0.14 18.11
C THR A 151 -4.55 -0.37 19.29
N ASP A 152 -4.59 -1.57 19.85
CA ASP A 152 -5.35 -1.85 21.07
C ASP A 152 -4.72 -1.13 22.27
N ARG A 153 -5.55 -0.68 23.22
CA ARG A 153 -5.09 -0.01 24.45
C ARG A 153 -4.15 -0.86 25.31
N ARG A 154 -4.15 -2.19 25.13
CA ARG A 154 -3.25 -3.13 25.81
C ARG A 154 -1.88 -3.24 25.13
N ALA A 155 -1.75 -2.80 23.89
CA ALA A 155 -0.48 -2.81 23.18
C ALA A 155 0.40 -1.62 23.62
N PRO A 156 1.74 -1.76 23.63
CA PRO A 156 2.64 -0.64 23.91
C PRO A 156 2.44 0.53 22.94
N ALA A 157 2.18 1.72 23.49
CA ALA A 157 1.96 2.92 22.69
C ALA A 157 3.20 3.31 21.87
N GLY A 158 2.97 3.81 20.65
CA GLY A 158 4.04 4.29 19.74
C GLY A 158 4.64 3.24 18.80
N PHE A 159 4.33 1.94 18.98
CA PHE A 159 4.88 0.86 18.15
C PHE A 159 3.98 0.42 16.98
N ALA A 160 2.74 0.90 16.91
CA ALA A 160 1.80 0.50 15.86
C ALA A 160 2.33 0.73 14.44
N PRO A 161 2.95 1.88 14.09
CA PRO A 161 3.49 2.10 12.74
C PRO A 161 4.55 1.06 12.32
N ILE A 162 5.38 0.57 13.26
CA ILE A 162 6.37 -0.47 12.97
C ILE A 162 5.67 -1.79 12.65
N ALA A 163 4.74 -2.23 13.50
CA ALA A 163 4.00 -3.48 13.30
C ALA A 163 3.20 -3.47 11.98
N ILE A 164 2.51 -2.35 11.69
CA ILE A 164 1.67 -2.20 10.51
C ILE A 164 2.54 -2.13 9.24
N GLY A 165 3.59 -1.30 9.24
CA GLY A 165 4.47 -1.17 8.08
C GLY A 165 5.20 -2.47 7.74
N LEU A 166 5.79 -3.14 8.74
CA LEU A 166 6.43 -4.44 8.52
C LEU A 166 5.43 -5.56 8.18
N GLY A 167 4.19 -5.46 8.69
CA GLY A 167 3.09 -6.33 8.26
C GLY A 167 2.82 -6.21 6.76
N LEU A 168 2.84 -4.99 6.21
CA LEU A 168 2.68 -4.79 4.77
C LEU A 168 3.89 -5.27 3.96
N THR A 169 5.12 -5.13 4.50
CA THR A 169 6.31 -5.76 3.90
C THR A 169 6.11 -7.27 3.79
N LEU A 170 5.69 -7.93 4.87
CA LEU A 170 5.47 -9.37 4.89
C LEU A 170 4.42 -9.82 3.85
N ILE A 171 3.30 -9.09 3.75
CA ILE A 171 2.25 -9.36 2.75
C ILE A 171 2.85 -9.39 1.34
N HIS A 172 3.63 -8.37 0.98
CA HIS A 172 4.25 -8.29 -0.34
C HIS A 172 5.33 -9.37 -0.58
N LEU A 173 6.10 -9.74 0.45
CA LEU A 173 7.04 -10.86 0.35
C LEU A 173 6.35 -12.19 0.01
N ILE A 174 5.06 -12.32 0.36
CA ILE A 174 4.26 -13.52 0.12
C ILE A 174 3.53 -13.43 -1.23
N SER A 175 2.85 -12.33 -1.52
CA SER A 175 1.86 -12.28 -2.61
C SER A 175 2.29 -11.62 -3.91
N ILE A 176 3.45 -10.94 -3.98
CA ILE A 176 3.89 -10.33 -5.26
C ILE A 176 3.85 -11.32 -6.45
N PRO A 177 4.25 -12.61 -6.30
CA PRO A 177 4.20 -13.55 -7.42
C PRO A 177 2.80 -14.07 -7.79
N VAL A 178 1.79 -13.88 -6.91
CA VAL A 178 0.48 -14.56 -6.96
C VAL A 178 -0.56 -13.67 -7.61
#